data_AF-A0A1V4XUT8-F1
#
_entry.id   AF-A0A1V4XUT8-F1
#
_cell.length_a   1.000
_cell.length_b   1.000
_cell.length_c   1.000
_cell.angle_alpha   90.00
_cell.angle_beta   90.00
_cell.angle_gamma   90.00
#
_symmetry.space_group_name_H-M   'P 1'
#
loop_
_entity.id
_entity.type
_entity.pdbx_description
1 polymer ?
#
loop_
_entity_poly.entity_id
_entity_poly.type
_entity_poly.pdbx_seq_one_letter_code
_entity_poly.pdbx_strand_id
1 'polypeptide(L)'
;MWKSILIAGTMLTGSIIWLLIDPVSVKMEAEAANLPISFPLHHLTIDMSIETGVMISFFFCFMAMFVNDIGSIESMNALLKPEDRGGRVKRGILITGLLNVASGLLGVIGPVNYSLSPGVITATGCASRITMFPTAALLLILSFSPATLGIIGNIPSVVIGGILIYVLSMQISAGLIMTFESPGGFTVTDGLIIGLPLLLSTVIAFMPAGVLETFPDVLRPVIGNGFVMGVVAALIMEHGLYRSR
;
A
#
# COMPACT_ATOMS: atom_id res chain seq x y z
N MET A 1 -9.15 -8.18 -20.89
CA MET A 1 -10.11 -7.09 -20.58
C MET A 1 -10.89 -7.31 -19.29
N TRP A 2 -11.64 -8.41 -19.10
CA TRP A 2 -12.49 -8.62 -17.90
C TRP A 2 -11.72 -8.66 -16.58
N LYS A 3 -10.54 -9.30 -16.56
CA LYS A 3 -9.65 -9.37 -15.39
C LYS A 3 -9.15 -7.99 -14.91
N SER A 4 -8.99 -7.03 -15.83
CA SER A 4 -8.45 -5.71 -15.55
C SER A 4 -9.51 -4.72 -15.04
N ILE A 5 -10.76 -4.90 -15.46
CA ILE A 5 -11.93 -4.13 -15.01
C ILE A 5 -12.49 -4.71 -13.71
N LEU A 6 -12.06 -5.92 -13.32
CA LEU A 6 -12.60 -6.65 -12.16
C LEU A 6 -12.61 -5.80 -10.90
N ILE A 7 -11.54 -5.06 -10.58
CA ILE A 7 -11.50 -4.22 -9.38
C ILE A 7 -12.54 -3.09 -9.46
N ALA A 8 -12.54 -2.31 -10.54
CA ALA A 8 -13.49 -1.20 -10.71
C ALA A 8 -14.94 -1.70 -10.79
N GLY A 9 -15.16 -2.83 -11.49
CA GLY A 9 -16.44 -3.50 -11.61
C GLY A 9 -16.95 -4.03 -10.28
N THR A 10 -16.11 -4.72 -9.51
CA THR A 10 -16.44 -5.19 -8.15
C THR A 10 -16.68 -4.03 -7.19
N MET A 11 -15.95 -2.92 -7.34
CA MET A 11 -16.17 -1.72 -6.52
C MET A 11 -17.54 -1.10 -6.84
N LEU A 12 -17.89 -0.98 -8.12
CA LEU A 12 -19.19 -0.49 -8.57
C LEU A 12 -20.32 -1.42 -8.15
N THR A 13 -20.26 -2.70 -8.53
CA THR A 13 -21.34 -3.67 -8.23
C THR A 13 -21.46 -3.95 -6.75
N GLY A 14 -20.35 -4.04 -6.02
CA GLY A 14 -20.34 -4.21 -4.56
C GLY A 14 -20.96 -3.01 -3.86
N SER A 15 -20.66 -1.78 -4.30
CA SER A 15 -21.28 -0.58 -3.76
C SER A 15 -22.78 -0.54 -4.07
N ILE A 16 -23.20 -0.88 -5.29
CA ILE A 16 -24.63 -0.95 -5.66
C ILE A 16 -25.36 -1.99 -4.81
N ILE A 17 -24.81 -3.19 -4.62
CA ILE A 17 -25.41 -4.24 -3.79
C ILE A 17 -25.52 -3.76 -2.34
N TRP A 18 -24.50 -3.10 -1.81
CA TRP A 18 -24.53 -2.54 -0.46
C TRP A 18 -25.66 -1.52 -0.28
N LEU A 19 -25.84 -0.62 -1.25
CA LEU A 19 -26.93 0.36 -1.24
C LEU A 19 -28.32 -0.28 -1.23
N LEU A 20 -28.47 -1.46 -1.83
CA LEU A 20 -29.73 -2.22 -1.79
C LEU A 20 -30.00 -2.88 -0.43
N ILE A 21 -28.94 -3.19 0.32
CA ILE A 21 -29.03 -3.84 1.63
C ILE A 21 -29.22 -2.80 2.74
N ASP A 22 -28.51 -1.67 2.68
CA ASP A 22 -28.59 -0.57 3.64
C ASP A 22 -28.68 0.79 2.94
N PRO A 23 -29.89 1.18 2.49
CA PRO A 23 -30.10 2.43 1.76
C PRO A 23 -29.98 3.70 2.63
N VAL A 24 -29.86 3.58 3.95
CA VAL A 24 -29.85 4.70 4.91
C VAL A 24 -28.43 5.19 5.25
N SER A 25 -27.39 4.45 4.90
CA SER A 25 -25.99 4.81 5.21
C SER A 25 -25.36 5.84 4.26
N VAL A 26 -26.02 6.23 3.16
CA VAL A 26 -25.54 7.31 2.29
C VAL A 26 -25.84 8.66 2.91
N LYS A 27 -24.97 9.09 3.81
CA LYS A 27 -24.88 10.50 4.18
C LYS A 27 -24.08 11.21 3.10
N MET A 28 -24.74 11.59 2.01
CA MET A 28 -24.18 12.63 1.15
C MET A 28 -24.18 13.90 2.00
N GLU A 29 -23.00 14.34 2.45
CA GLU A 29 -22.83 15.67 3.04
C GLU A 29 -23.24 16.70 1.99
N ALA A 30 -24.51 17.11 2.05
CA ALA A 30 -25.16 18.00 1.10
C ALA A 30 -24.50 19.40 1.06
N GLU A 31 -23.67 19.74 2.05
CA GLU A 31 -22.96 21.02 2.11
C GLU A 31 -21.74 21.11 1.17
N ALA A 32 -21.10 20.00 0.81
CA ALA A 32 -19.98 20.00 -0.14
C ALA A 32 -20.42 20.11 -1.61
N ALA A 33 -21.72 19.93 -1.90
CA ALA A 33 -22.27 19.81 -3.24
C ALA A 33 -22.49 21.16 -3.97
N ASN A 34 -22.41 22.30 -3.28
CA ASN A 34 -22.77 23.60 -3.87
C ASN A 34 -21.61 24.32 -4.61
N LEU A 35 -20.39 23.79 -4.55
CA LEU A 35 -19.25 24.29 -5.33
C LEU A 35 -18.75 23.19 -6.28
N PRO A 36 -18.82 23.38 -7.62
CA PRO A 36 -18.39 22.36 -8.58
C PRO A 36 -16.87 22.11 -8.54
N ILE A 37 -16.11 23.05 -7.97
CA ILE A 37 -14.65 23.01 -7.85
C ILE A 37 -14.28 23.44 -6.44
N SER A 38 -13.54 22.61 -5.71
CA SER A 38 -12.86 23.00 -4.48
C SER A 38 -11.36 23.06 -4.72
N PHE A 39 -10.71 24.06 -4.13
CA PHE A 39 -9.26 24.16 -4.19
C PHE A 39 -8.65 23.29 -3.08
N PRO A 40 -7.76 22.32 -3.40
CA PRO A 40 -7.30 21.30 -2.45
C PRO A 40 -6.50 21.84 -1.26
N LEU A 41 -6.05 23.11 -1.31
CA LEU A 41 -5.28 23.74 -0.22
C LEU A 41 -6.15 24.45 0.83
N HIS A 42 -7.49 24.38 0.75
CA HIS A 42 -8.37 25.15 1.63
C HIS A 42 -8.30 24.74 3.12
N HIS A 43 -7.85 23.50 3.40
CA HIS A 43 -7.69 22.95 4.75
C HIS A 43 -6.22 22.66 5.12
N LEU A 44 -5.27 23.38 4.53
CA LEU A 44 -3.86 23.19 4.87
C LEU A 44 -3.62 23.59 6.33
N THR A 45 -3.32 22.60 7.17
CA THR A 45 -2.92 22.82 8.56
C THR A 45 -1.40 22.79 8.60
N ILE A 46 -0.78 23.95 8.81
CA ILE A 46 0.69 24.11 8.93
C ILE A 46 1.10 24.03 10.42
N ASP A 47 0.24 23.48 11.27
CA ASP A 47 0.54 23.32 12.68
C ASP A 47 1.58 22.21 12.85
N MET A 48 2.80 22.61 13.21
CA MET A 48 3.90 21.67 13.43
C MET A 48 3.91 21.22 14.90
N SER A 49 3.59 19.95 15.14
CA SER A 49 3.85 19.28 16.41
C SER A 49 5.04 18.32 16.25
N ILE A 50 6.05 18.48 17.08
CA ILE A 50 7.22 17.59 17.09
C ILE A 50 7.10 16.67 18.30
N GLU A 51 6.66 15.45 18.04
CA GLU A 51 6.63 14.38 19.03
C GLU A 51 7.71 13.35 18.71
N THR A 52 8.81 13.38 19.46
CA THR A 52 9.97 12.49 19.25
C THR A 52 9.57 11.01 19.23
N GLY A 53 8.62 10.61 20.07
CA GLY A 53 8.13 9.23 20.09
C GLY A 53 7.45 8.81 18.79
N VAL A 54 6.59 9.66 18.25
CA VAL A 54 5.90 9.46 16.98
C VAL A 54 6.90 9.46 15.82
N MET A 55 7.91 10.35 15.83
CA MET A 55 8.96 10.38 14.81
C MET A 55 9.77 9.07 14.75
N ILE A 56 10.17 8.54 15.91
CA ILE A 56 10.92 7.27 15.98
C ILE A 56 10.05 6.13 15.46
N SER A 57 8.80 6.06 15.91
CA SER A 57 7.84 5.07 15.43
C SER A 57 7.62 5.16 13.92
N PHE A 58 7.41 6.37 13.41
CA PHE A 58 7.23 6.64 11.99
C PHE A 58 8.46 6.21 11.18
N PHE A 59 9.68 6.45 11.66
CA PHE A 59 10.90 6.02 11.00
C PHE A 59 10.94 4.50 10.78
N PHE A 60 10.63 3.71 11.80
CA PHE A 60 10.60 2.24 11.67
C PHE A 60 9.45 1.76 10.79
N CYS A 61 8.25 2.34 10.94
CA CYS A 61 7.13 2.04 10.06
C CYS A 61 7.43 2.37 8.59
N PHE A 62 8.11 3.49 8.35
CA PHE A 62 8.50 3.93 7.02
C PHE A 62 9.60 3.02 6.44
N MET A 63 10.52 2.50 7.26
CA MET A 63 11.49 1.49 6.83
C MET A 63 10.79 0.22 6.32
N ALA A 64 9.72 -0.22 7.00
CA ALA A 64 8.94 -1.36 6.52
C ALA A 64 8.20 -1.04 5.21
N MET A 65 7.61 0.15 5.11
CA MET A 65 6.99 0.65 3.86
C MET A 65 8.01 0.70 2.71
N PHE A 66 9.24 1.11 2.99
CA PHE A 66 10.32 1.15 2.01
C PHE A 66 10.65 -0.23 1.43
N VAL A 67 10.61 -1.28 2.26
CA VAL A 67 10.76 -2.67 1.79
C VAL A 67 9.61 -3.07 0.86
N ASN A 68 8.37 -2.63 1.14
CA ASN A 68 7.24 -2.83 0.24
C ASN A 68 7.44 -2.13 -1.11
N ASP A 69 7.96 -0.90 -1.11
CA ASP A 69 8.26 -0.16 -2.33
C ASP A 69 9.33 -0.85 -3.20
N ILE A 70 10.40 -1.35 -2.58
CA ILE A 70 11.42 -2.16 -3.26
C ILE A 70 10.76 -3.40 -3.87
N GLY A 71 10.01 -4.16 -3.07
CA GLY A 71 9.34 -5.38 -3.51
C GLY A 71 8.40 -5.15 -4.69
N SER A 72 7.66 -4.04 -4.67
CA SER A 72 6.77 -3.66 -5.78
C SER A 72 7.53 -3.35 -7.06
N ILE A 73 8.65 -2.61 -6.99
CA ILE A 73 9.48 -2.32 -8.16
C ILE A 73 10.18 -3.59 -8.67
N GLU A 74 10.65 -4.46 -7.77
CA GLU A 74 11.29 -5.71 -8.15
C GLU A 74 10.32 -6.71 -8.77
N SER A 75 9.08 -6.79 -8.29
CA SER A 75 8.04 -7.59 -8.94
C SER A 75 7.79 -7.12 -10.37
N MET A 76 7.87 -5.81 -10.62
CA MET A 76 7.78 -5.23 -11.95
C MET A 76 9.03 -5.51 -12.80
N ASN A 77 10.23 -5.56 -12.20
CA ASN A 77 11.45 -5.95 -12.89
C ASN A 77 11.42 -7.43 -13.31
N ALA A 78 10.91 -8.31 -12.46
CA ALA A 78 10.72 -9.72 -12.77
C ALA A 78 9.77 -9.91 -13.96
N LEU A 79 8.66 -9.16 -13.97
CA LEU A 79 7.67 -9.20 -15.05
C LEU A 79 8.17 -8.59 -16.37
N LEU A 80 8.79 -7.41 -16.33
CA LEU A 80 9.16 -6.65 -17.53
C LEU A 80 10.56 -6.96 -18.07
N LYS A 81 11.42 -7.57 -17.26
CA LYS A 81 12.84 -7.88 -17.56
C LYS A 81 13.59 -6.73 -18.24
N PRO A 82 13.55 -5.49 -17.70
CA PRO A 82 14.24 -4.35 -18.31
C PRO A 82 15.76 -4.50 -18.21
N GLU A 83 16.50 -3.79 -19.06
CA GLU A 83 17.97 -3.78 -19.07
C GLU A 83 18.55 -3.19 -17.77
N ASP A 84 18.03 -2.05 -17.31
CA ASP A 84 18.49 -1.36 -16.09
C ASP A 84 17.58 -1.66 -14.88
N ARG A 85 17.70 -2.86 -14.29
CA ARG A 85 16.88 -3.24 -13.12
C ARG A 85 17.22 -2.41 -11.88
N GLY A 86 18.51 -2.30 -11.56
CA GLY A 86 18.97 -1.61 -10.34
C GLY A 86 18.81 -0.09 -10.39
N GLY A 87 19.04 0.56 -11.53
CA GLY A 87 18.83 2.00 -11.68
C GLY A 87 17.36 2.39 -11.57
N ARG A 88 16.44 1.52 -12.01
CA ARG A 88 14.99 1.71 -11.82
C ARG A 88 14.58 1.69 -10.37
N VAL A 89 15.12 0.77 -9.56
CA VAL A 89 14.86 0.72 -8.11
C VAL A 89 15.33 1.99 -7.43
N LYS A 90 16.59 2.41 -7.69
CA LYS A 90 17.16 3.64 -7.12
C LYS A 90 16.35 4.89 -7.46
N ARG A 91 15.98 5.06 -8.74
CA ARG A 91 15.19 6.22 -9.20
C ARG A 91 13.76 6.19 -8.68
N GLY A 92 13.12 5.02 -8.65
CA GLY A 92 11.76 4.85 -8.14
C GLY A 92 11.68 5.22 -6.67
N ILE A 93 12.58 4.66 -5.85
CA ILE A 93 12.71 4.99 -4.42
C ILE A 93 12.97 6.47 -4.20
N LEU A 94 13.88 7.08 -4.96
CA LEU A 94 14.18 8.51 -4.83
C LEU A 94 12.94 9.36 -5.08
N ILE A 95 12.19 9.06 -6.14
CA ILE A 95 10.96 9.78 -6.47
C ILE A 95 9.92 9.58 -5.37
N THR A 96 9.70 8.35 -4.90
CA THR A 96 8.74 8.08 -3.83
C THR A 96 9.11 8.83 -2.55
N GLY A 97 10.38 8.84 -2.16
CA GLY A 97 10.88 9.59 -1.01
C GLY A 97 10.65 11.10 -1.14
N LEU A 98 11.00 11.69 -2.29
CA LEU A 98 10.78 13.12 -2.56
C LEU A 98 9.29 13.49 -2.50
N LEU A 99 8.42 12.64 -3.06
CA LEU A 99 6.98 12.85 -2.99
C LEU A 99 6.45 12.70 -1.56
N ASN A 100 6.98 11.77 -0.75
CA ASN A 100 6.62 11.64 0.66
C ASN A 100 7.05 12.87 1.48
N VAL A 101 8.22 13.45 1.20
CA VAL A 101 8.64 14.72 1.81
C VAL A 101 7.67 15.85 1.42
N ALA A 102 7.33 15.95 0.14
CA ALA A 102 6.35 16.94 -0.32
C ALA A 102 4.96 16.74 0.33
N SER A 103 4.51 15.49 0.46
CA SER A 103 3.27 15.14 1.15
C SER A 103 3.29 15.53 2.62
N GLY A 104 4.38 15.25 3.33
CA GLY A 104 4.57 15.68 4.72
C GLY A 104 4.51 17.20 4.89
N LEU A 105 5.13 17.96 3.97
CA LEU A 105 5.07 19.43 3.96
C LEU A 105 3.67 19.98 3.68
N LEU A 106 2.88 19.26 2.87
CA LEU A 106 1.50 19.61 2.53
C LEU A 106 0.47 19.09 3.54
N GLY A 107 0.90 18.35 4.57
CA GLY A 107 0.01 17.75 5.57
C GLY A 107 -0.87 16.63 5.02
N VAL A 108 -0.45 15.96 3.94
CA VAL A 108 -1.20 14.86 3.30
C VAL A 108 -0.45 13.53 3.44
N ILE A 109 -1.18 12.42 3.32
CA ILE A 109 -0.59 11.09 3.34
C ILE A 109 0.30 10.92 2.09
N GLY A 110 1.53 10.44 2.32
CA GLY A 110 2.50 10.22 1.25
C GLY A 110 2.13 9.08 0.30
N PRO A 111 2.53 9.17 -0.98
CA PRO A 111 2.24 8.12 -1.94
C PRO A 111 3.08 6.87 -1.67
N VAL A 112 2.50 5.72 -1.99
CA VAL A 112 3.16 4.40 -1.96
C VAL A 112 3.04 3.74 -3.32
N ASN A 113 3.99 2.87 -3.68
CA ASN A 113 3.92 2.18 -4.95
C ASN A 113 2.73 1.22 -5.01
N TYR A 114 2.02 1.24 -6.13
CA TYR A 114 0.83 0.40 -6.30
C TYR A 114 1.24 -1.04 -6.67
N SER A 115 1.26 -1.92 -5.67
CA SER A 115 1.70 -3.32 -5.79
C SER A 115 0.81 -4.22 -6.66
N LEU A 116 -0.32 -3.68 -7.16
CA LEU A 116 -1.20 -4.31 -8.13
C LEU A 116 -0.74 -4.19 -9.58
N SER A 117 0.26 -3.34 -9.84
CA SER A 117 0.74 -3.07 -11.19
C SER A 117 1.09 -4.34 -11.99
N PRO A 118 1.77 -5.36 -11.41
CA PRO A 118 2.02 -6.62 -12.10
C PRO A 118 0.73 -7.37 -12.47
N GLY A 119 -0.25 -7.40 -11.57
CA GLY A 119 -1.56 -8.04 -11.80
C GLY A 119 -2.36 -7.36 -12.93
N VAL A 120 -2.35 -6.03 -12.98
CA VAL A 120 -3.02 -5.29 -14.05
C VAL A 120 -2.32 -5.50 -15.39
N ILE A 121 -0.99 -5.48 -15.42
CA ILE A 121 -0.21 -5.66 -16.65
C ILE A 121 -0.34 -7.08 -17.19
N THR A 122 -0.27 -8.11 -16.33
CA THR A 122 -0.50 -9.50 -16.73
C THR A 122 -1.92 -9.74 -17.25
N ALA A 123 -2.92 -9.06 -16.68
CA ALA A 123 -4.31 -9.14 -17.11
C ALA A 123 -4.63 -8.35 -18.40
N THR A 124 -3.96 -7.22 -18.62
CA THR A 124 -4.17 -6.33 -19.79
C THR A 124 -3.26 -6.67 -20.96
N GLY A 125 -2.10 -7.27 -20.72
CA GLY A 125 -1.02 -7.40 -21.69
C GLY A 125 -0.35 -6.07 -22.03
N CYS A 126 -0.64 -4.98 -21.32
CA CYS A 126 -0.13 -3.65 -21.64
C CYS A 126 0.75 -3.10 -20.52
N ALA A 127 2.06 -3.04 -20.77
CA ALA A 127 3.05 -2.46 -19.87
C ALA A 127 3.48 -1.03 -20.26
N SER A 128 2.72 -0.38 -21.15
CA SER A 128 3.09 0.94 -21.66
C SER A 128 3.02 2.00 -20.56
N ARG A 129 4.05 2.84 -20.46
CA ARG A 129 4.05 3.99 -19.52
C ARG A 129 3.09 5.10 -19.97
N ILE A 130 2.74 5.11 -21.25
CA ILE A 130 1.86 6.14 -21.83
C ILE A 130 0.46 6.07 -21.22
N THR A 131 0.01 4.89 -20.78
CA THR A 131 -1.30 4.73 -20.13
C THR A 131 -1.35 5.38 -18.75
N MET A 132 -0.21 5.63 -18.10
CA MET A 132 -0.17 6.25 -16.77
C MET A 132 -0.47 7.76 -16.82
N PHE A 133 -0.05 8.47 -17.86
CA PHE A 133 -0.30 9.91 -18.01
C PHE A 133 -1.79 10.29 -18.04
N PRO A 134 -2.66 9.69 -18.90
CA PRO A 134 -4.08 10.02 -18.90
C PRO A 134 -4.76 9.62 -17.59
N THR A 135 -4.34 8.53 -16.95
CA THR A 135 -4.85 8.14 -15.63
C THR A 135 -4.49 9.17 -14.56
N ALA A 136 -3.23 9.61 -14.51
CA ALA A 136 -2.79 10.64 -13.56
C ALA A 136 -3.50 11.98 -13.80
N ALA A 137 -3.64 12.39 -15.06
CA ALA A 137 -4.37 13.62 -15.42
C ALA A 137 -5.85 13.54 -15.01
N LEU A 138 -6.50 12.40 -15.25
CA LEU A 138 -7.88 12.17 -14.84
C LEU A 138 -8.03 12.23 -13.31
N LEU A 139 -7.18 11.53 -12.56
CA LEU A 139 -7.22 11.55 -11.10
C LEU A 139 -6.97 12.95 -10.55
N LEU A 140 -6.05 13.71 -11.15
CA LEU A 140 -5.80 15.10 -10.79
C LEU A 140 -7.06 15.95 -11.01
N ILE A 141 -7.71 15.85 -12.17
CA ILE A 141 -8.95 16.59 -12.46
C ILE A 141 -10.05 16.21 -11.46
N LEU A 142 -10.22 14.92 -11.18
CA LEU A 142 -11.22 14.42 -10.24
C LEU A 142 -10.98 14.90 -8.80
N SER A 143 -9.72 15.14 -8.41
CA SER A 143 -9.39 15.65 -7.06
C SER A 143 -9.92 17.05 -6.78
N PHE A 144 -10.21 17.85 -7.82
CA PHE A 144 -10.81 19.19 -7.67
C PHE A 144 -12.34 19.14 -7.49
N SER A 145 -12.97 17.98 -7.64
CA SER A 145 -14.42 17.82 -7.60
C SER A 145 -14.88 17.30 -6.23
N PRO A 146 -15.55 18.13 -5.40
CA PRO A 146 -16.10 17.69 -4.11
C PRO A 146 -17.13 16.57 -4.28
N ALA A 147 -17.90 16.60 -5.36
CA ALA A 147 -18.86 15.54 -5.68
C ALA A 147 -18.17 14.19 -5.90
N THR A 148 -17.03 14.18 -6.58
CA THR A 148 -16.26 12.94 -6.80
C THR A 148 -15.66 12.43 -5.49
N LEU A 149 -15.10 13.32 -4.67
CA LEU A 149 -14.59 12.97 -3.34
C LEU A 149 -15.70 12.42 -2.43
N GLY A 150 -16.90 13.01 -2.48
CA GLY A 150 -18.08 12.53 -1.76
C GLY A 150 -18.51 11.13 -2.21
N ILE A 151 -18.55 10.87 -3.52
CA ILE A 151 -18.88 9.53 -4.05
C ILE A 151 -17.84 8.49 -3.59
N ILE A 152 -16.55 8.81 -3.69
CA ILE A 152 -15.46 7.91 -3.27
C ILE A 152 -15.52 7.68 -1.75
N GLY A 153 -15.80 8.73 -0.96
CA GLY A 153 -15.93 8.65 0.49
C GLY A 153 -17.13 7.82 0.96
N ASN A 154 -18.15 7.65 0.11
CA ASN A 154 -19.32 6.81 0.40
C ASN A 154 -19.12 5.33 -0.01
N ILE A 155 -17.94 4.94 -0.51
CA ILE A 155 -17.68 3.52 -0.81
C ILE A 155 -17.68 2.73 0.51
N PRO A 156 -18.50 1.67 0.64
CA PRO A 156 -18.62 0.93 1.89
C PRO A 156 -17.29 0.27 2.28
N SER A 157 -16.95 0.32 3.57
CA SER A 157 -15.72 -0.27 4.10
C SER A 157 -15.63 -1.78 3.84
N VAL A 158 -16.77 -2.49 3.80
CA VAL A 158 -16.84 -3.93 3.45
C VAL A 158 -16.38 -4.18 2.01
N VAL A 159 -16.76 -3.30 1.07
CA VAL A 159 -16.35 -3.40 -0.34
C VAL A 159 -14.84 -3.12 -0.46
N ILE A 160 -14.36 -2.08 0.21
CA ILE A 160 -12.93 -1.76 0.28
C ILE A 160 -12.15 -2.95 0.86
N GLY A 161 -12.61 -3.52 1.97
CA GLY A 161 -11.99 -4.68 2.61
C GLY A 161 -11.93 -5.90 1.68
N GLY A 162 -13.01 -6.21 0.95
CA GLY A 162 -13.04 -7.30 -0.02
C GLY A 162 -12.05 -7.10 -1.17
N ILE A 163 -11.94 -5.88 -1.68
CA ILE A 163 -10.94 -5.53 -2.69
C ILE A 163 -9.53 -5.67 -2.10
N LEU A 164 -9.27 -5.14 -0.91
CA LEU A 164 -7.97 -5.23 -0.25
C LEU A 164 -7.51 -6.69 -0.06
N ILE A 165 -8.41 -7.62 0.28
CA ILE A 165 -8.08 -9.05 0.36
C ILE A 165 -7.57 -9.58 -0.99
N TYR A 166 -8.25 -9.24 -2.09
CA TYR A 166 -7.80 -9.62 -3.44
C TYR A 166 -6.45 -9.00 -3.77
N VAL A 167 -6.25 -7.71 -3.44
CA VAL A 167 -5.00 -6.98 -3.67
C VAL A 167 -3.83 -7.60 -2.91
N LEU A 168 -4.03 -7.92 -1.63
CA LEU A 168 -3.01 -8.56 -0.80
C LEU A 168 -2.71 -9.99 -1.28
N SER A 169 -3.72 -10.73 -1.74
CA SER A 169 -3.53 -12.07 -2.32
C SER A 169 -2.67 -12.04 -3.58
N MET A 170 -2.85 -11.03 -4.44
CA MET A 170 -2.00 -10.83 -5.62
C MET A 170 -0.56 -10.49 -5.25
N GLN A 171 -0.33 -9.70 -4.20
CA GLN A 171 1.01 -9.39 -3.70
C GLN A 171 1.72 -10.63 -3.17
N ILE A 172 1.02 -11.47 -2.40
CA ILE A 172 1.56 -12.75 -1.93
C ILE A 172 1.93 -13.64 -3.12
N SER A 173 1.05 -13.75 -4.12
CA SER A 173 1.31 -14.52 -5.34
C SER A 173 2.55 -14.01 -6.09
N ALA A 174 2.67 -12.70 -6.30
CA ALA A 174 3.82 -12.09 -6.96
C ALA A 174 5.13 -12.33 -6.19
N GLY A 175 5.11 -12.20 -4.86
CA GLY A 175 6.27 -12.49 -4.00
C GLY A 175 6.69 -13.97 -4.06
N LEU A 176 5.72 -14.88 -4.07
CA LEU A 176 6.00 -16.32 -4.23
C LEU A 176 6.60 -16.63 -5.60
N ILE A 177 6.06 -16.08 -6.69
CA ILE A 177 6.63 -16.25 -8.04
C ILE A 177 8.08 -15.76 -8.06
N MET A 178 8.34 -14.56 -7.52
CA MET A 178 9.71 -14.02 -7.43
C MET A 178 10.65 -14.95 -6.65
N THR A 179 10.16 -15.56 -5.57
CA THR A 179 10.95 -16.49 -4.76
C THR A 179 11.23 -17.79 -5.53
N PHE A 180 10.23 -18.37 -6.17
CA PHE A 180 10.37 -19.65 -6.90
C PHE A 180 11.17 -19.52 -8.19
N GLU A 181 11.15 -18.35 -8.83
CA GLU A 181 11.95 -18.06 -10.02
C GLU A 181 13.39 -17.59 -9.68
N SER A 182 13.73 -17.49 -8.40
CA SER A 182 15.06 -17.08 -7.96
C SER A 182 16.13 -18.10 -8.41
N PRO A 183 17.29 -17.65 -8.91
CA PRO A 183 18.40 -18.53 -9.27
C PRO A 183 18.86 -19.34 -8.06
N GLY A 184 18.84 -20.68 -8.17
CA GLY A 184 19.17 -21.60 -7.07
C GLY A 184 18.00 -22.46 -6.60
N GLY A 185 16.78 -22.13 -7.03
CA GLY A 185 15.57 -22.86 -6.65
C GLY A 185 15.12 -22.57 -5.22
N PHE A 186 13.98 -23.14 -4.82
CA PHE A 186 13.41 -22.94 -3.50
C PHE A 186 13.91 -23.98 -2.51
N THR A 187 14.43 -23.53 -1.38
CA THR A 187 14.99 -24.34 -0.32
C THR A 187 14.15 -24.27 0.96
N VAL A 188 14.40 -25.20 1.90
CA VAL A 188 13.75 -25.18 3.22
C VAL A 188 14.08 -23.88 3.97
N THR A 189 15.29 -23.34 3.80
CA THR A 189 15.69 -22.06 4.41
C THR A 189 14.85 -20.89 3.90
N ASP A 190 14.56 -20.84 2.59
CA ASP A 190 13.68 -19.81 2.03
C ASP A 190 12.26 -19.91 2.62
N GLY A 191 11.75 -21.14 2.74
CA GLY A 191 10.46 -21.40 3.38
C GLY A 191 10.41 -20.94 4.85
N LEU A 192 11.50 -21.10 5.60
CA LEU A 192 11.59 -20.60 6.97
C LEU A 192 11.66 -19.07 7.03
N ILE A 193 12.46 -18.44 6.17
CA ILE A 193 12.61 -16.98 6.07
C ILE A 193 11.28 -16.31 5.68
N ILE A 194 10.40 -17.00 4.96
CA ILE A 194 9.06 -16.49 4.65
C ILE A 194 8.04 -16.83 5.75
N GLY A 195 7.99 -18.10 6.15
CA GLY A 195 6.93 -18.63 7.01
C GLY A 195 6.99 -18.12 8.45
N LEU A 196 8.17 -18.09 9.07
CA LEU A 196 8.30 -17.66 10.46
C LEU A 196 7.95 -16.18 10.66
N PRO A 197 8.45 -15.24 9.83
CA PRO A 197 8.05 -13.84 9.92
C PRO A 197 6.56 -13.64 9.67
N LEU A 198 5.95 -14.37 8.74
CA LEU A 198 4.52 -14.27 8.47
C LEU A 198 3.66 -14.72 9.65
N LEU A 199 4.05 -15.82 10.31
CA LEU A 199 3.40 -16.28 11.53
C LEU A 199 3.58 -15.27 12.67
N LEU A 200 4.80 -14.77 12.88
CA LEU A 200 5.09 -13.77 13.91
C LEU A 200 4.28 -12.48 13.69
N SER A 201 4.22 -12.00 12.44
CA SER A 201 3.43 -10.83 12.04
C SER A 201 1.96 -11.01 12.41
N THR A 202 1.42 -12.21 12.15
CA THR A 202 0.03 -12.55 12.43
C THR A 202 -0.23 -12.56 13.94
N VAL A 203 0.65 -13.19 14.73
CA VAL A 203 0.54 -13.20 16.20
C VAL A 203 0.53 -11.78 16.76
N ILE A 204 1.39 -10.91 16.21
CA ILE A 204 1.48 -9.51 16.63
C ILE A 204 0.23 -8.72 16.21
N ALA A 205 -0.27 -8.92 14.98
CA ALA A 205 -1.47 -8.24 14.49
C ALA A 205 -2.73 -8.59 15.30
N PHE A 206 -2.79 -9.78 15.90
CA PHE A 206 -3.87 -10.21 16.78
C PHE A 206 -3.53 -10.12 18.27
N MET A 207 -2.46 -9.41 18.62
CA MET A 207 -2.06 -9.22 20.01
C MET A 207 -3.13 -8.44 20.80
N PRO A 208 -3.53 -8.90 22.00
CA PRO A 208 -4.50 -8.17 22.82
C PRO A 208 -3.99 -6.79 23.22
N ALA A 209 -4.88 -5.79 23.22
CA ALA A 209 -4.54 -4.41 23.58
C ALA A 209 -3.85 -4.29 24.95
N GLY A 210 -4.31 -5.07 25.95
CA GLY A 210 -3.70 -5.06 27.28
C GLY A 210 -2.25 -5.53 27.32
N VAL A 211 -1.81 -6.37 26.37
CA VAL A 211 -0.38 -6.73 26.24
C VAL A 211 0.37 -5.58 25.57
N LEU A 212 -0.22 -4.99 24.52
CA LEU A 212 0.40 -3.90 23.78
C LEU A 212 0.59 -2.63 24.64
N GLU A 213 -0.31 -2.39 25.59
CA GLU A 213 -0.25 -1.30 26.56
C GLU A 213 0.90 -1.44 27.56
N THR A 214 1.43 -2.64 27.78
CA THR A 214 2.61 -2.84 28.65
C THR A 214 3.90 -2.30 28.04
N PHE A 215 3.94 -2.07 26.73
CA PHE A 215 5.09 -1.49 26.05
C PHE A 215 5.12 0.03 26.18
N PRO A 216 6.33 0.64 26.18
CA PRO A 216 6.48 2.10 26.15
C PRO A 216 5.75 2.72 24.96
N ASP A 217 5.14 3.89 25.16
CA ASP A 217 4.35 4.59 24.12
C ASP A 217 5.16 4.80 22.83
N VAL A 218 6.46 5.04 22.95
CA VAL A 218 7.40 5.25 21.82
C VAL A 218 7.57 4.00 20.95
N LEU A 219 7.48 2.80 21.52
CA LEU A 219 7.69 1.54 20.82
C LEU A 219 6.38 0.87 20.40
N ARG A 220 5.26 1.27 21.02
CA ARG A 220 3.95 0.68 20.79
C ARG A 220 3.54 0.67 19.31
N PRO A 221 3.74 1.75 18.52
CA PRO A 221 3.40 1.73 17.10
C PRO A 221 4.29 0.80 16.25
N VAL A 222 5.51 0.51 16.70
CA VAL A 222 6.44 -0.40 16.01
C VAL A 222 6.11 -1.85 16.36
N ILE A 223 6.07 -2.16 17.67
CA ILE A 223 5.84 -3.51 18.18
C ILE A 223 4.42 -3.98 17.91
N GLY A 224 3.43 -3.08 17.99
CA GLY A 224 2.02 -3.39 17.70
C GLY A 224 1.72 -3.53 16.21
N ASN A 225 2.67 -3.22 15.32
CA ASN A 225 2.48 -3.31 13.89
C ASN A 225 3.05 -4.64 13.37
N GLY A 226 2.15 -5.59 13.11
CA GLY A 226 2.52 -6.91 12.60
C GLY A 226 3.30 -6.85 11.29
N PHE A 227 3.01 -5.89 10.41
CA PHE A 227 3.76 -5.72 9.16
C PHE A 227 5.22 -5.29 9.42
N VAL A 228 5.45 -4.31 10.29
CA VAL A 228 6.81 -3.86 10.64
C VAL A 228 7.62 -4.99 11.28
N MET A 229 7.01 -5.66 12.26
CA MET A 229 7.67 -6.76 12.96
C MET A 229 7.94 -7.97 12.06
N GLY A 230 7.07 -8.22 11.09
CA GLY A 230 7.30 -9.18 10.02
C GLY A 230 8.52 -8.87 9.17
N VAL A 231 8.60 -7.64 8.66
CA VAL A 231 9.75 -7.20 7.84
C VAL A 231 11.05 -7.30 8.64
N VAL A 232 11.05 -6.83 9.89
CA VAL A 232 12.23 -6.92 10.77
C VAL A 232 12.65 -8.37 10.98
N ALA A 233 11.71 -9.28 11.26
CA ALA A 233 12.01 -10.69 11.45
C ALA A 233 12.57 -11.34 10.18
N ALA A 234 11.99 -11.04 9.01
CA ALA A 234 12.50 -11.53 7.72
C ALA A 234 13.94 -11.07 7.48
N LEU A 235 14.25 -9.79 7.72
CA LEU A 235 15.61 -9.26 7.56
C LEU A 235 16.61 -9.90 8.53
N ILE A 236 16.22 -10.11 9.80
CA ILE A 236 17.07 -10.80 10.79
C ILE A 236 17.35 -12.23 10.35
N MET A 237 16.34 -12.94 9.84
CA MET A 237 16.49 -14.31 9.38
C MET A 237 17.40 -14.40 8.17
N GLU A 238 17.17 -13.56 7.15
CA GLU A 238 17.95 -13.56 5.91
C GLU A 238 19.41 -13.12 6.14
N HIS A 239 19.63 -11.99 6.82
CA HIS A 239 20.95 -11.37 6.91
C HIS A 239 21.73 -11.76 8.17
N GLY A 240 21.03 -12.14 9.24
CA GLY A 240 21.64 -12.51 10.51
C GLY A 240 21.86 -14.02 10.64
N LEU A 241 20.80 -14.81 10.53
CA LEU A 241 20.81 -16.25 10.80
C LEU A 241 21.25 -17.08 9.59
N TYR A 242 20.67 -16.82 8.42
CA TYR A 242 20.86 -17.61 7.20
C TYR A 242 21.71 -16.90 6.15
N ARG A 243 22.63 -16.04 6.60
CA ARG A 243 23.48 -15.24 5.70
C ARG A 243 24.22 -16.16 4.73
N SER A 244 23.82 -16.12 3.47
CA SER A 244 24.56 -16.77 2.38
C SER A 244 25.95 -16.14 2.30
N ARG A 245 27.00 -16.96 2.43
CA ARG A 245 28.41 -16.53 2.29
C ARG A 245 28.79 -16.44 0.82
#